data_AF-A0A6J7NEA6-F1
#
_entry.id   AF-A0A6J7NEA6-F1
#
_cell.length_a   1.000
_cell.length_b   1.000
_cell.length_c   1.000
_cell.angle_alpha   90.00
_cell.angle_beta   90.00
_cell.angle_gamma   90.00
#
_symmetry.space_group_name_H-M   'P 1'
#
loop_
_entity.id
_entity.type
_entity.pdbx_description
1 polymer ?
#
loop_
_entity_poly.entity_id
_entity_poly.type
_entity_poly.pdbx_seq_one_letter_code
_entity_poly.pdbx_strand_id
1 'polypeptide(L)'
;MPILIGALGPKGRAIAEKFDGVFAATTVEGIEPGAFDWVAFLYWGTVLDQDESLDGERVRLAGGPGGAIAYHATYELAGADAVLTLPGGKEWLATVMALPENERHLGVHVGHCIHLNKADEAAWAVTGGSLLPTTTLTGTAAEVRAHAEQLAEQGVTEMVYQPAGPNPRRELETMYNALSK
;
A
#
# COMPACT_ATOMS: atom_id res chain seq x y z
N MET A 1 14.94 15.09 19.30
CA MET A 1 14.61 14.55 17.97
C MET A 1 13.60 13.46 18.21
N PRO A 2 12.38 13.54 17.65
CA PRO A 2 11.37 12.52 17.86
C PRO A 2 11.79 11.19 17.23
N ILE A 3 11.38 10.08 17.84
CA ILE A 3 11.62 8.71 17.37
C ILE A 3 10.27 8.00 17.26
N LEU A 4 9.93 7.56 16.05
CA LEU A 4 8.78 6.70 15.79
C LEU A 4 9.25 5.27 15.54
N ILE A 5 8.48 4.29 16.02
CA ILE A 5 8.78 2.88 15.84
C ILE A 5 7.89 2.29 14.75
N GLY A 6 8.51 1.75 13.69
CA GLY A 6 7.85 0.97 12.66
C GLY A 6 7.31 -0.35 13.23
N ALA A 7 6.00 -0.50 13.34
CA ALA A 7 5.41 -1.66 14.03
C ALA A 7 4.08 -2.12 13.42
N LEU A 8 4.09 -3.33 12.82
CA LEU A 8 2.87 -4.03 12.38
C LEU A 8 2.38 -5.07 13.40
N GLY A 9 3.29 -5.62 14.21
CA GLY A 9 2.99 -6.70 15.17
C GLY A 9 3.00 -6.25 16.64
N PRO A 10 2.44 -7.07 17.55
CA PRO A 10 2.29 -6.71 18.97
C PRO A 10 3.63 -6.48 19.67
N LYS A 11 4.70 -7.18 19.25
CA LYS A 11 6.05 -6.97 19.81
C LYS A 11 6.61 -5.60 19.47
N GLY A 12 6.42 -5.12 18.24
CA GLY A 12 6.86 -3.80 17.81
C GLY A 12 6.06 -2.70 18.49
N ARG A 13 4.74 -2.89 18.63
CA ARG A 13 3.85 -1.95 19.33
C ARG A 13 4.23 -1.76 20.80
N ALA A 14 4.53 -2.84 21.51
CA ALA A 14 5.03 -2.77 22.90
C ALA A 14 6.40 -2.04 23.03
N ILE A 15 7.18 -1.96 21.94
CA ILE A 15 8.37 -1.11 21.90
C ILE A 15 7.98 0.33 21.61
N ALA A 16 7.04 0.59 20.70
CA ALA A 16 6.56 1.93 20.36
C ALA A 16 6.04 2.71 21.58
N GLU A 17 5.41 2.03 22.56
CA GLU A 17 4.93 2.63 23.83
C GLU A 17 6.03 3.33 24.65
N LYS A 18 7.31 3.05 24.36
CA LYS A 18 8.47 3.63 25.04
C LYS A 18 9.06 4.84 24.31
N PHE A 19 8.47 5.23 23.18
CA PHE A 19 8.96 6.30 22.30
C PHE A 19 7.84 7.29 21.97
N ASP A 20 8.10 8.23 21.07
CA ASP A 20 7.21 9.35 20.79
C ASP A 20 5.98 8.97 19.96
N GLY A 21 5.98 7.78 19.33
CA GLY A 21 4.85 7.30 18.56
C GLY A 21 5.14 6.06 17.71
N VAL A 22 4.17 5.72 16.88
CA VAL A 22 4.18 4.54 16.02
C VAL A 22 4.15 4.93 14.55
N PHE A 23 4.91 4.21 13.73
CA PHE A 23 4.86 4.29 12.28
C PHE A 23 4.22 3.01 11.74
N ALA A 24 3.00 3.13 11.24
CA ALA A 24 2.21 2.03 10.69
C ALA A 24 2.23 2.07 9.16
N ALA A 25 1.94 0.93 8.54
CA ALA A 25 1.76 0.80 7.10
C ALA A 25 0.72 -0.28 6.84
N THR A 26 -0.04 -0.20 5.74
CA THR A 26 -1.04 -1.21 5.32
C THR A 26 -2.28 -1.33 6.23
N THR A 27 -2.12 -1.32 7.56
CA THR A 27 -3.21 -1.46 8.53
C THR A 27 -2.85 -0.75 9.85
N VAL A 28 -3.88 -0.27 10.56
CA VAL A 28 -3.78 0.20 11.96
C VAL A 28 -4.32 -0.84 12.94
N GLU A 29 -4.57 -2.07 12.49
CA GLU A 29 -5.12 -3.14 13.34
C GLU A 29 -4.28 -3.38 14.60
N GLY A 30 -4.94 -3.32 15.75
CA GLY A 30 -4.31 -3.43 17.06
C GLY A 30 -3.62 -2.15 17.56
N ILE A 31 -3.78 -1.02 16.86
CA ILE A 31 -3.50 0.31 17.37
C ILE A 31 -4.86 0.93 17.69
N GLU A 32 -5.25 0.91 18.96
CA GLU A 32 -6.51 1.53 19.38
C GLU A 32 -6.44 3.06 19.21
N PRO A 33 -7.51 3.73 18.76
CA PRO A 33 -7.53 5.18 18.66
C PRO A 33 -7.16 5.84 20.00
N GLY A 34 -6.19 6.76 19.97
CA GLY A 34 -5.67 7.43 21.17
C GLY A 34 -4.65 6.62 21.99
N ALA A 35 -4.24 5.42 21.54
CA ALA A 35 -3.16 4.67 22.18
C ALA A 35 -1.79 5.37 22.06
N PHE A 36 -1.62 6.21 21.03
CA PHE A 36 -0.44 7.04 20.82
C PHE A 36 -0.88 8.47 20.47
N ASP A 37 -0.13 9.46 20.95
CA ASP A 37 -0.32 10.85 20.53
C ASP A 37 0.11 11.08 19.07
N TRP A 38 1.03 10.23 18.57
CA TRP A 38 1.56 10.29 17.21
C TRP A 38 1.47 8.92 16.51
N VAL A 39 0.58 8.82 15.53
CA VAL A 39 0.40 7.68 14.65
C VAL A 39 0.65 8.12 13.22
N ALA A 40 1.87 7.88 12.73
CA ALA A 40 2.21 8.10 11.33
C ALA A 40 1.81 6.87 10.50
N PHE A 41 1.09 7.09 9.41
CA PHE A 41 0.60 6.01 8.54
C PHE A 41 1.17 6.16 7.13
N LEU A 42 1.96 5.18 6.70
CA LEU A 42 2.48 5.10 5.34
C LEU A 42 1.42 4.56 4.39
N TYR A 43 1.21 5.28 3.30
CA TYR A 43 0.36 4.89 2.20
C TYR A 43 1.03 5.12 0.85
N TRP A 44 0.48 4.41 -0.13
CA TRP A 44 0.79 4.49 -1.55
C TRP A 44 -0.49 4.83 -2.32
N GLY A 45 -0.37 5.02 -3.62
CA GLY A 45 -1.49 5.28 -4.52
C GLY A 45 -1.29 6.53 -5.34
N THR A 46 -2.34 6.91 -6.07
CA THR A 46 -2.30 8.05 -6.98
C THR A 46 -3.67 8.75 -7.08
N VAL A 47 -3.66 10.07 -7.24
CA VAL A 47 -4.88 10.81 -7.54
C VAL A 47 -5.17 10.73 -9.04
N LEU A 48 -6.39 10.32 -9.38
CA LEU A 48 -6.89 10.23 -10.74
C LEU A 48 -7.24 11.62 -11.28
N ASP A 49 -6.84 11.89 -12.53
CA ASP A 49 -7.33 13.05 -13.27
C ASP A 49 -8.80 12.85 -13.68
N GLN A 50 -9.45 13.93 -14.12
CA GLN A 50 -10.82 13.84 -14.65
C GLN A 50 -10.85 12.86 -15.85
N ASP A 51 -11.78 11.91 -15.80
CA ASP A 51 -11.97 10.86 -16.81
C ASP A 51 -10.81 9.86 -16.96
N GLU A 52 -9.84 9.86 -16.03
CA GLU A 52 -8.75 8.88 -16.05
C GLU A 52 -9.23 7.49 -15.61
N SER A 53 -8.92 6.47 -16.41
CA SER A 53 -9.26 5.08 -16.09
C SER A 53 -8.29 4.46 -15.10
N LEU A 54 -8.82 3.65 -14.20
CA LEU A 54 -8.05 2.91 -13.18
C LEU A 54 -7.04 1.92 -13.78
N ASP A 55 -7.35 1.37 -14.95
CA ASP A 55 -6.48 0.43 -15.68
C ASP A 55 -5.46 1.11 -16.60
N GLY A 56 -5.45 2.45 -16.63
CA GLY A 56 -4.56 3.25 -17.47
C GLY A 56 -3.09 3.09 -17.10
N GLU A 57 -2.20 3.23 -18.09
CA GLU A 57 -0.75 3.01 -17.91
C GLU A 57 -0.13 3.93 -16.84
N ARG A 58 -0.57 5.19 -16.74
CA ARG A 58 -0.09 6.09 -15.68
C ARG A 58 -0.47 5.58 -14.30
N VAL A 59 -1.73 5.18 -14.11
CA VAL A 59 -2.24 4.62 -12.85
C VAL A 59 -1.53 3.32 -12.50
N ARG A 60 -1.26 2.47 -13.48
CA ARG A 60 -0.44 1.27 -13.32
C ARG A 60 0.95 1.59 -12.78
N LEU A 61 1.63 2.57 -13.36
CA LEU A 61 2.99 2.94 -12.95
C LEU A 61 3.03 3.65 -11.58
N ALA A 62 2.04 4.48 -11.27
CA ALA A 62 2.03 5.29 -10.06
C ALA A 62 1.35 4.62 -8.85
N GLY A 63 0.22 3.95 -9.06
CA GLY A 63 -0.56 3.27 -8.02
C GLY A 63 -0.26 1.77 -7.90
N GLY A 64 0.05 1.11 -9.02
CA GLY A 64 0.28 -0.33 -9.08
C GLY A 64 1.26 -0.87 -8.05
N PRO A 65 2.47 -0.28 -7.88
CA PRO A 65 3.46 -0.79 -6.91
C PRO A 65 2.94 -0.81 -5.47
N GLY A 66 2.08 0.14 -5.10
CA GLY A 66 1.41 0.14 -3.80
C GLY A 66 0.32 -0.94 -3.68
N GLY A 67 -0.47 -1.13 -4.74
CA GLY A 67 -1.51 -2.16 -4.78
C GLY A 67 -0.95 -3.59 -4.72
N ALA A 68 0.23 -3.83 -5.31
CA ALA A 68 0.89 -5.13 -5.31
C ALA A 68 1.23 -5.64 -3.89
N ILE A 69 1.38 -4.73 -2.92
CA ILE A 69 1.64 -5.07 -1.51
C ILE A 69 0.57 -6.01 -0.96
N ALA A 70 -0.68 -5.93 -1.44
CA ALA A 70 -1.74 -6.85 -1.01
C ALA A 70 -1.39 -8.32 -1.29
N TYR A 71 -0.81 -8.63 -2.46
CA TYR A 71 -0.35 -9.99 -2.77
C TYR A 71 0.85 -10.37 -1.90
N HIS A 72 1.83 -9.46 -1.77
CA HIS A 72 3.06 -9.72 -1.05
C HIS A 72 2.78 -9.99 0.44
N ALA A 73 2.01 -9.10 1.09
CA ALA A 73 1.65 -9.22 2.49
C ALA A 73 0.79 -10.48 2.73
N THR A 74 -0.17 -10.77 1.85
CA THR A 74 -1.00 -11.99 1.97
C THR A 74 -0.15 -13.25 1.86
N TYR A 75 0.78 -13.30 0.90
CA TYR A 75 1.68 -14.44 0.74
C TYR A 75 2.58 -14.64 1.98
N GLU A 76 3.18 -13.57 2.49
CA GLU A 76 4.11 -13.65 3.63
C GLU A 76 3.42 -13.92 4.97
N LEU A 77 2.24 -13.35 5.19
CA LEU A 77 1.55 -13.40 6.48
C LEU A 77 0.55 -14.57 6.58
N ALA A 78 -0.04 -14.98 5.47
CA ALA A 78 -1.10 -15.99 5.43
C ALA A 78 -0.79 -17.19 4.50
N GLY A 79 0.31 -17.15 3.77
CA GLY A 79 0.77 -18.23 2.91
C GLY A 79 0.18 -18.22 1.50
N ALA A 80 0.68 -19.13 0.66
CA ALA A 80 0.37 -19.20 -0.76
C ALA A 80 -1.14 -19.35 -1.06
N ASP A 81 -1.84 -20.22 -0.33
CA ASP A 81 -3.27 -20.50 -0.57
C ASP A 81 -4.16 -19.28 -0.32
N ALA A 82 -3.78 -18.41 0.62
CA ALA A 82 -4.53 -17.20 0.93
C ALA A 82 -4.54 -16.21 -0.24
N VAL A 83 -3.48 -16.18 -1.04
CA VAL A 83 -3.38 -15.30 -2.23
C VAL A 83 -4.46 -15.61 -3.25
N LEU A 84 -4.94 -16.86 -3.33
CA LEU A 84 -5.98 -17.27 -4.27
C LEU A 84 -7.34 -16.60 -4.02
N THR A 85 -7.53 -15.99 -2.85
CA THR A 85 -8.73 -15.22 -2.51
C THR A 85 -8.73 -13.80 -3.09
N LEU A 86 -7.56 -13.32 -3.53
CA LEU A 86 -7.42 -12.00 -4.13
C LEU A 86 -7.75 -12.03 -5.63
N PRO A 87 -8.35 -10.97 -6.19
CA PRO A 87 -8.42 -10.76 -7.64
C PRO A 87 -7.04 -10.95 -8.27
N GLY A 88 -6.91 -11.72 -9.35
CA GLY A 88 -5.61 -11.96 -10.02
C GLY A 88 -4.60 -12.80 -9.22
N GLY A 89 -4.96 -13.27 -8.03
CA GLY A 89 -4.06 -14.02 -7.15
C GLY A 89 -3.61 -15.36 -7.73
N LYS A 90 -4.43 -15.98 -8.59
CA LYS A 90 -4.07 -17.22 -9.29
C LYS A 90 -2.91 -17.00 -10.26
N GLU A 91 -2.98 -15.94 -11.07
CA GLU A 91 -1.97 -15.57 -12.06
C GLU A 91 -0.67 -15.13 -11.38
N TRP A 92 -0.81 -14.34 -10.30
CA TRP A 92 0.31 -13.93 -9.46
C TRP A 92 1.04 -15.16 -8.88
N LEU A 93 0.30 -16.05 -8.21
CA LEU A 93 0.88 -17.21 -7.53
C LEU A 93 1.50 -18.20 -8.52
N ALA A 94 0.85 -18.44 -9.67
CA ALA A 94 1.43 -19.28 -10.71
C ALA A 94 2.80 -18.75 -11.19
N THR A 95 2.94 -17.43 -11.31
CA THR A 95 4.20 -16.78 -11.71
C THR A 95 5.29 -16.95 -10.65
N VAL A 96 4.96 -16.76 -9.38
CA VAL A 96 5.91 -16.97 -8.26
C VAL A 96 6.32 -18.44 -8.17
N MET A 97 5.36 -19.37 -8.27
CA MET A 97 5.61 -20.80 -8.08
C MET A 97 6.42 -21.44 -9.22
N ALA A 98 6.47 -20.81 -10.39
CA ALA A 98 7.33 -21.21 -11.50
C ALA A 98 8.83 -20.99 -11.23
N LEU A 99 9.19 -20.20 -10.21
CA LEU A 99 10.57 -19.99 -9.78
C LEU A 99 11.07 -21.13 -8.89
N PRO A 100 12.40 -21.39 -8.85
CA PRO A 100 13.02 -22.24 -7.85
C PRO A 100 12.62 -21.80 -6.43
N GLU A 101 12.39 -22.77 -5.54
CA GLU A 101 11.91 -22.50 -4.18
C GLU A 101 12.74 -21.44 -3.44
N ASN A 102 14.07 -21.54 -3.55
CA ASN A 102 15.03 -20.62 -2.94
C ASN A 102 15.04 -19.21 -3.55
N GLU A 103 14.33 -18.97 -4.66
CA GLU A 103 14.24 -17.67 -5.34
C GLU A 103 12.84 -17.04 -5.24
N ARG A 104 11.83 -17.78 -4.77
CA ARG A 104 10.45 -17.29 -4.70
C ARG A 104 10.32 -15.99 -3.91
N HIS A 105 11.04 -15.87 -2.80
CA HIS A 105 11.05 -14.63 -2.00
C HIS A 105 11.53 -13.40 -2.81
N LEU A 106 12.48 -13.57 -3.73
CA LEU A 106 12.88 -12.52 -4.67
C LEU A 106 11.79 -12.27 -5.71
N GLY A 107 11.17 -13.33 -6.21
CA GLY A 107 10.02 -13.24 -7.13
C GLY A 107 8.82 -12.50 -6.55
N VAL A 108 8.63 -12.57 -5.22
CA VAL A 108 7.63 -11.79 -4.49
C VAL A 108 8.04 -10.33 -4.36
N HIS A 109 9.29 -10.02 -3.98
CA HIS A 109 9.65 -8.67 -3.51
C HIS A 109 10.53 -7.84 -4.45
N VAL A 110 10.98 -8.37 -5.59
CA VAL A 110 11.77 -7.58 -6.54
C VAL A 110 10.95 -6.36 -7.00
N GLY A 111 11.53 -5.16 -6.92
CA GLY A 111 10.82 -3.92 -7.30
C GLY A 111 9.75 -3.44 -6.32
N HIS A 112 9.61 -4.07 -5.14
CA HIS A 112 8.61 -3.73 -4.12
C HIS A 112 8.54 -2.21 -3.85
N CYS A 113 7.32 -1.65 -3.93
CA CYS A 113 7.02 -0.23 -3.79
C CYS A 113 7.74 0.71 -4.78
N ILE A 114 8.33 0.20 -5.86
CA ILE A 114 9.02 0.98 -6.91
C ILE A 114 8.37 0.73 -8.28
N HIS A 115 8.21 -0.53 -8.67
CA HIS A 115 7.56 -0.94 -9.92
C HIS A 115 6.91 -2.31 -9.77
N LEU A 116 6.01 -2.68 -10.69
CA LEU A 116 5.44 -4.02 -10.74
C LEU A 116 6.51 -5.03 -11.18
N ASN A 117 6.60 -6.17 -10.50
CA ASN A 117 7.40 -7.30 -10.96
C ASN A 117 6.59 -8.21 -11.91
N LYS A 118 7.18 -9.31 -12.36
CA LYS A 118 6.51 -10.24 -13.30
C LYS A 118 5.20 -10.83 -12.75
N ALA A 119 5.16 -11.16 -11.47
CA ALA A 119 3.95 -11.70 -10.85
C ALA A 119 2.88 -10.62 -10.71
N ASP A 120 3.29 -9.41 -10.30
CA ASP A 120 2.37 -8.27 -10.18
C ASP A 120 1.81 -7.85 -11.55
N GLU A 121 2.62 -7.86 -12.60
CA GLU A 121 2.19 -7.60 -13.98
C GLU A 121 1.20 -8.67 -14.47
N ALA A 122 1.42 -9.95 -14.13
CA ALA A 122 0.49 -11.02 -14.47
C ALA A 122 -0.88 -10.82 -13.79
N ALA A 123 -0.88 -10.43 -12.51
CA ALA A 123 -2.10 -10.10 -11.78
C ALA A 123 -2.79 -8.84 -12.35
N TRP A 124 -2.01 -7.79 -12.64
CA TRP A 124 -2.51 -6.56 -13.24
C TRP A 124 -3.20 -6.81 -14.56
N ALA A 125 -2.62 -7.65 -15.42
CA ALA A 125 -3.14 -7.95 -16.76
C ALA A 125 -4.57 -8.50 -16.75
N VAL A 126 -4.99 -9.17 -15.67
CA VAL A 126 -6.35 -9.72 -15.52
C VAL A 126 -7.25 -8.89 -14.60
N THR A 127 -6.70 -7.93 -13.85
CA THR A 127 -7.44 -7.15 -12.84
C THR A 127 -7.56 -5.66 -13.13
N GLY A 128 -6.72 -5.09 -13.99
CA GLY A 128 -6.74 -3.67 -14.36
C GLY A 128 -6.68 -2.72 -13.15
N GLY A 129 -5.97 -3.08 -12.09
CA GLY A 129 -5.87 -2.24 -10.89
C GLY A 129 -7.08 -2.29 -9.95
N SER A 130 -7.99 -3.27 -10.10
CA SER A 130 -9.19 -3.40 -9.24
C SER A 130 -8.93 -3.45 -7.72
N LEU A 131 -7.71 -3.79 -7.29
CA LEU A 131 -7.30 -3.73 -5.88
C LEU A 131 -6.96 -2.33 -5.38
N LEU A 132 -6.64 -1.37 -6.27
CA LEU A 132 -6.16 -0.04 -5.87
C LEU A 132 -7.12 0.71 -4.94
N PRO A 133 -8.45 0.76 -5.17
CA PRO A 133 -9.36 1.52 -4.32
C PRO A 133 -9.45 1.00 -2.88
N THR A 134 -9.15 -0.29 -2.65
CA THR A 134 -9.27 -0.93 -1.33
C THR A 134 -7.94 -1.16 -0.62
N THR A 135 -6.82 -1.05 -1.34
CA THR A 135 -5.48 -1.36 -0.81
C THR A 135 -4.54 -0.16 -0.81
N THR A 136 -4.95 0.96 -1.41
CA THR A 136 -4.16 2.19 -1.52
C THR A 136 -5.04 3.43 -1.38
N LEU A 137 -4.43 4.62 -1.34
CA LEU A 137 -5.11 5.90 -1.54
C LEU A 137 -5.12 6.26 -3.02
N THR A 138 -5.81 5.45 -3.82
CA THR A 138 -6.02 5.70 -5.26
C THR A 138 -7.49 5.98 -5.54
N GLY A 139 -7.74 7.07 -6.26
CA GLY A 139 -9.09 7.49 -6.64
C GLY A 139 -9.12 8.96 -7.03
N THR A 140 -10.32 9.52 -7.16
CA THR A 140 -10.50 10.97 -7.28
C THR A 140 -10.00 11.68 -6.02
N ALA A 141 -9.73 12.99 -6.12
CA ALA A 141 -9.29 13.78 -4.96
C ALA A 141 -10.29 13.73 -3.79
N ALA A 142 -11.60 13.61 -4.07
CA ALA A 142 -12.63 13.49 -3.04
C ALA A 142 -12.60 12.14 -2.33
N GLU A 143 -12.41 11.04 -3.08
CA GLU A 143 -12.31 9.69 -2.52
C GLU A 143 -11.04 9.53 -1.67
N VAL A 144 -9.90 10.04 -2.16
CA VAL A 144 -8.64 10.06 -1.42
C VAL A 144 -8.78 10.81 -0.09
N ARG A 145 -9.45 11.96 -0.11
CA ARG A 145 -9.76 12.72 1.11
C ARG A 145 -10.65 11.95 2.07
N ALA A 146 -11.75 11.40 1.58
CA ALA A 146 -12.69 10.65 2.42
C ALA A 146 -12.01 9.46 3.09
N HIS A 147 -11.12 8.76 2.39
CA HIS A 147 -10.34 7.67 2.97
C HIS A 147 -9.32 8.19 3.99
N ALA A 148 -8.65 9.32 3.76
CA ALA A 148 -7.78 9.93 4.77
C ALA A 148 -8.55 10.36 6.04
N GLU A 149 -9.78 10.86 5.89
CA GLU A 149 -10.67 11.19 7.02
C GLU A 149 -11.04 9.93 7.82
N GLN A 150 -11.33 8.81 7.14
CA GLN A 150 -11.57 7.52 7.80
C GLN A 150 -10.35 7.02 8.58
N LEU A 151 -9.13 7.19 8.04
CA LEU A 151 -7.90 6.86 8.76
C LEU A 151 -7.72 7.75 10.00
N ALA A 152 -8.06 9.04 9.90
CA ALA A 152 -8.03 9.95 11.04
C ALA A 152 -9.04 9.55 12.14
N GLU A 153 -10.24 9.11 11.76
CA GLU A 153 -11.23 8.54 12.68
C GLU A 153 -10.72 7.26 13.37
N GLN A 154 -9.85 6.50 12.72
CA GLN A 154 -9.16 5.34 13.29
C GLN A 154 -7.92 5.70 14.14
N GLY A 155 -7.66 6.98 14.35
CA GLY A 155 -6.58 7.47 15.21
C GLY A 155 -5.25 7.75 14.49
N VAL A 156 -5.20 7.72 13.16
CA VAL A 156 -4.04 8.22 12.40
C VAL A 156 -3.91 9.73 12.59
N THR A 157 -2.72 10.20 12.95
CA THR A 157 -2.46 11.63 13.19
C THR A 157 -1.54 12.26 12.14
N GLU A 158 -0.80 11.45 11.39
CA GLU A 158 0.06 11.90 10.30
C GLU A 158 -0.02 10.96 9.09
N MET A 159 -0.17 11.57 7.93
CA MET A 159 -0.20 10.90 6.64
C MET A 159 1.20 10.95 6.01
N VAL A 160 1.80 9.77 5.79
CA VAL A 160 3.11 9.63 5.12
C VAL A 160 2.92 9.03 3.72
N TYR A 161 3.27 9.79 2.68
CA TYR A 161 3.08 9.36 1.28
C TYR A 161 4.38 8.91 0.63
N GLN A 162 4.37 7.72 0.01
CA GLN A 162 5.42 7.29 -0.91
C GLN A 162 4.89 7.29 -2.36
N PRO A 163 5.33 8.22 -3.22
CA PRO A 163 4.98 8.19 -4.65
C PRO A 163 5.75 7.10 -5.39
N ALA A 164 5.14 6.59 -6.46
CA ALA A 164 5.81 5.72 -7.43
C ALA A 164 5.62 6.23 -8.86
N GLY A 165 6.26 5.56 -9.83
CA GLY A 165 6.19 5.93 -11.24
C GLY A 165 7.15 7.05 -11.66
N PRO A 166 7.12 7.43 -12.95
CA PRO A 166 8.16 8.26 -13.55
C PRO A 166 8.06 9.76 -13.23
N ASN A 167 6.97 10.23 -12.61
CA ASN A 167 6.74 11.65 -12.32
C ASN A 167 6.40 11.88 -10.82
N PRO A 168 7.38 11.72 -9.91
CA PRO A 168 7.13 11.88 -8.47
C PRO A 168 6.66 13.29 -8.11
N ARG A 169 7.03 14.33 -8.88
CA ARG A 169 6.55 15.70 -8.64
C ARG A 169 5.03 15.80 -8.79
N ARG A 170 4.45 15.25 -9.88
CA ARG A 170 2.99 15.22 -10.08
C ARG A 170 2.31 14.51 -8.91
N GLU A 171 2.82 13.34 -8.55
CA GLU A 171 2.23 12.51 -7.50
C GLU A 171 2.23 13.25 -6.15
N LEU A 172 3.35 13.89 -5.78
CA LEU A 172 3.44 14.72 -4.57
C LEU A 172 2.49 15.92 -4.62
N GLU A 173 2.45 16.67 -5.72
CA GLU A 173 1.60 17.87 -5.87
C GLU A 173 0.11 17.52 -5.83
N THR A 174 -0.31 16.46 -6.53
CA THR A 174 -1.72 16.03 -6.58
C THR A 174 -2.19 15.46 -5.26
N MET A 175 -1.37 14.62 -4.60
CA MET A 175 -1.69 14.08 -3.28
C MET A 175 -1.75 15.17 -2.21
N TYR A 176 -0.80 16.10 -2.21
CA TYR A 176 -0.83 17.27 -1.32
C TYR A 176 -2.11 18.09 -1.51
N ASN A 177 -2.48 18.38 -2.76
CA ASN A 177 -3.68 19.15 -3.07
C ASN A 177 -4.97 18.41 -2.67
N ALA A 178 -5.00 17.08 -2.81
CA ALA A 178 -6.14 16.26 -2.40
C ALA A 178 -6.33 16.26 -0.88
N LEU A 179 -5.26 16.33 -0.09
CA LEU A 179 -5.29 16.23 1.37
C LEU A 179 -5.29 17.58 2.11
N SER A 180 -4.84 18.68 1.49
CA SER A 180 -4.62 19.96 2.20
C SER A 180 -5.80 20.95 2.19
N LYS A 181 -6.84 20.70 1.39
CA LYS A 181 -8.10 21.49 1.46
C LYS A 181 -9.00 21.03 2.60
#